data_AF-A0A1Q3A2V6-F1
#
_entry.id   AF-A0A1Q3A2V6-F1
#
_cell.length_a   1.000
_cell.length_b   1.000
_cell.length_c   1.000
_cell.angle_alpha   90.00
_cell.angle_beta   90.00
_cell.angle_gamma   90.00
#
_symmetry.space_group_name_H-M   'P 1'
#
loop_
_entity.id
_entity.type
_entity.pdbx_description
1 polymer ?
#
loop_
_entity_poly.entity_id
_entity_poly.type
_entity_poly.pdbx_seq_one_letter_code
_entity_poly.pdbx_strand_id
1 'polypeptide(L)'
;MSRSKTYFDISIGGVPKGRMVFELFNDVVPKTAENFLKLCEGNSGMTKSKPDVPLSYKGSVFHRVIKDFMLQFGDFTNFNGTGGESIYGEKFEDENFALKHDKPFLLSMANAGPNTNGSQAFITCTPTPHLDGKHVVFGELIQGKRIARLIENQQTDVDDKPMREVKIDDCGLLPNNYVVPADAEKTPTDEFGDNYEEFIKYDEKVDKTNYESVITALNKVKAIGTEQYKKANYKVALSKYEKCDKFLKEYAPQGLTEEQSTTIEELRVSVPLNIALTALKVKEFGTAMVAGSEVLYQKSADEKAKAKALYRRGQAYTGMNDLDNALNDFEMAKSFQPNDQGIVKQLNDTKAKIKELDNKQKKSLSKMFS
;
A
#
# COMPACT_ATOMS: atom_id res chain seq x y z
N MET A 1 -38.31 -2.59 2.56
CA MET A 1 -37.59 -1.76 3.55
C MET A 1 -36.56 -0.92 2.81
N SER A 2 -36.22 0.28 3.31
CA SER A 2 -35.05 1.00 2.80
C SER A 2 -33.78 0.30 3.30
N ARG A 3 -32.72 0.33 2.49
CA ARG A 3 -31.45 -0.29 2.84
C ARG A 3 -30.65 0.59 3.80
N SER A 4 -30.24 0.02 4.93
CA SER A 4 -29.44 0.70 5.95
C SER A 4 -28.05 1.02 5.41
N LYS A 5 -27.46 2.11 5.90
CA LYS A 5 -26.11 2.54 5.52
C LYS A 5 -25.23 2.66 6.74
N THR A 6 -24.06 2.05 6.71
CA THR A 6 -23.07 2.13 7.80
C THR A 6 -21.75 2.68 7.27
N TYR A 7 -20.87 3.13 8.16
CA TYR A 7 -19.57 3.64 7.77
C TYR A 7 -18.44 3.06 8.59
N PHE A 8 -17.24 3.08 8.01
CA PHE A 8 -15.94 2.96 8.68
C PHE A 8 -15.09 4.19 8.37
N ASP A 9 -14.50 4.80 9.40
CA ASP A 9 -13.39 5.74 9.24
C ASP A 9 -12.07 4.95 9.35
N ILE A 10 -11.22 5.07 8.33
CA ILE A 10 -10.05 4.22 8.15
C ILE A 10 -8.76 5.02 8.32
N SER A 11 -7.80 4.43 9.03
CA SER A 11 -6.38 4.81 8.94
C SER A 11 -5.51 3.67 8.45
N ILE A 12 -4.39 4.04 7.83
CA ILE A 12 -3.34 3.12 7.40
C ILE A 12 -2.02 3.60 8.01
N GLY A 13 -1.39 2.77 8.84
CA GLY A 13 -0.19 3.14 9.59
C GLY A 13 -0.38 4.36 10.48
N GLY A 14 -1.58 4.52 11.06
CA GLY A 14 -1.95 5.68 11.89
C GLY A 14 -2.27 6.96 11.12
N VAL A 15 -2.22 6.95 9.78
CA VAL A 15 -2.59 8.11 8.95
C VAL A 15 -4.03 7.97 8.47
N PRO A 16 -4.95 8.88 8.83
CA PRO A 16 -6.34 8.85 8.34
C PRO A 16 -6.40 8.87 6.81
N LYS A 17 -7.24 8.00 6.23
CA LYS A 17 -7.48 7.89 4.78
C LYS A 17 -8.88 8.31 4.36
N GLY A 18 -9.80 8.41 5.32
CA GLY A 18 -11.15 8.89 5.13
C GLY A 18 -12.18 7.81 5.44
N ARG A 19 -13.38 8.00 4.88
CA ARG A 19 -14.57 7.19 5.19
C ARG A 19 -14.91 6.21 4.08
N MET A 20 -15.21 4.98 4.48
CA MET A 20 -15.89 3.95 3.69
C MET A 20 -17.35 3.88 4.10
N VAL A 21 -18.28 3.84 3.15
CA VAL A 21 -19.72 3.71 3.43
C VAL A 21 -20.27 2.47 2.74
N PHE A 22 -21.02 1.68 3.48
CA PHE A 22 -21.63 0.44 3.03
C PHE A 22 -23.15 0.59 2.98
N GLU A 23 -23.76 0.11 1.91
CA GLU A 23 -25.20 -0.17 1.88
C GLU A 23 -25.43 -1.65 2.22
N LEU A 24 -26.33 -1.91 3.16
CA LEU A 24 -26.64 -3.27 3.62
C LEU A 24 -27.91 -3.79 2.95
N PHE A 25 -27.89 -5.05 2.52
CA PHE A 25 -29.00 -5.71 1.84
C PHE A 25 -30.01 -6.31 2.84
N ASN A 26 -30.46 -5.51 3.81
CA ASN A 26 -31.41 -5.94 4.84
C ASN A 26 -32.81 -6.30 4.31
N ASP A 27 -33.09 -6.02 3.04
CA ASP A 27 -34.24 -6.51 2.27
C ASP A 27 -34.08 -7.97 1.80
N VAL A 28 -32.85 -8.50 1.74
CA VAL A 28 -32.53 -9.85 1.25
C VAL A 28 -32.01 -10.77 2.36
N VAL A 29 -31.15 -10.23 3.24
CA VAL A 29 -30.49 -10.93 4.36
C VAL A 29 -30.59 -10.11 5.65
N PRO A 30 -31.82 -9.91 6.20
CA PRO A 30 -32.05 -9.05 7.35
C PRO A 30 -31.23 -9.42 8.59
N LYS A 31 -31.05 -10.71 8.90
CA LYS A 31 -30.29 -11.15 10.08
C LYS A 31 -28.81 -10.83 9.94
N THR A 32 -28.25 -11.09 8.75
CA THR A 32 -26.83 -10.83 8.45
C THR A 32 -26.54 -9.34 8.43
N ALA A 33 -27.43 -8.55 7.81
CA ALA A 33 -27.34 -7.09 7.80
C ALA A 33 -27.50 -6.47 9.20
N GLU A 34 -28.41 -6.98 10.03
CA GLU A 34 -28.59 -6.52 11.41
C GLU A 34 -27.34 -6.79 12.25
N ASN A 35 -26.73 -7.98 12.15
CA ASN A 35 -25.47 -8.28 12.82
C ASN A 35 -24.39 -7.24 12.49
N PHE A 36 -24.15 -6.98 11.21
CA PHE A 36 -23.14 -6.02 10.78
C PHE A 36 -23.45 -4.59 11.24
N LEU A 37 -24.73 -4.18 11.12
CA LEU A 37 -25.20 -2.87 11.55
C LEU A 37 -24.94 -2.65 13.03
N LYS A 38 -25.31 -3.62 13.87
CA LYS A 38 -25.16 -3.53 15.32
C LYS A 38 -23.70 -3.53 15.77
N LEU A 39 -22.84 -4.28 15.09
CA LEU A 39 -21.38 -4.22 15.28
C LEU A 39 -20.79 -2.88 14.83
N CYS A 40 -21.39 -2.19 13.85
CA CYS A 40 -21.01 -0.81 13.53
C CYS A 40 -21.48 0.17 14.61
N GLU A 41 -22.69 0.04 15.15
CA GLU A 41 -23.21 0.88 16.23
C GLU A 41 -22.43 0.72 17.55
N GLY A 42 -21.96 -0.49 17.84
CA GLY A 42 -21.13 -0.79 19.02
C GLY A 42 -21.88 -0.73 20.36
N ASN A 43 -23.22 -0.77 20.35
CA ASN A 43 -24.07 -0.66 21.54
C ASN A 43 -24.74 -2.00 21.95
N SER A 44 -24.33 -3.12 21.37
CA SER A 44 -24.87 -4.46 21.65
C SER A 44 -24.26 -5.18 22.85
N GLY A 45 -23.46 -4.48 23.66
CA GLY A 45 -22.82 -5.03 24.86
C GLY A 45 -21.40 -5.53 24.60
N MET A 46 -20.96 -6.46 25.45
CA MET A 46 -19.61 -7.05 25.40
C MET A 46 -19.63 -8.45 24.80
N THR A 47 -18.50 -8.87 24.24
CA THR A 47 -18.34 -10.25 23.76
C THR A 47 -18.41 -11.23 24.92
N LYS A 48 -18.92 -12.44 24.67
CA LYS A 48 -18.95 -13.50 25.69
C LYS A 48 -17.59 -14.16 25.83
N SER A 49 -16.87 -14.29 24.71
CA SER A 49 -15.54 -14.91 24.65
C SER A 49 -14.45 -14.06 25.32
N LYS A 50 -14.58 -12.72 25.29
CA LYS A 50 -13.68 -11.76 25.96
C LYS A 50 -14.48 -10.62 26.61
N PRO A 51 -14.90 -10.76 27.87
CA PRO A 51 -15.84 -9.84 28.52
C PRO A 51 -15.43 -8.35 28.54
N ASP A 52 -14.15 -8.03 28.37
CA ASP A 52 -13.64 -6.65 28.31
C ASP A 52 -13.62 -6.04 26.88
N VAL A 53 -14.03 -6.82 25.87
CA VAL A 53 -14.08 -6.40 24.47
C VAL A 53 -15.54 -6.10 24.09
N PRO A 54 -15.86 -4.90 23.58
CA PRO A 54 -17.20 -4.59 23.10
C PRO A 54 -17.53 -5.31 21.79
N LEU A 55 -18.81 -5.60 21.57
CA LEU A 55 -19.33 -6.03 20.26
C LEU A 55 -19.32 -4.84 19.29
N SER A 56 -18.14 -4.50 18.78
CA SER A 56 -17.94 -3.36 17.88
C SER A 56 -16.80 -3.56 16.88
N TYR A 57 -16.96 -3.02 15.67
CA TYR A 57 -15.86 -2.92 14.71
C TYR A 57 -14.88 -1.78 15.03
N LYS A 58 -15.22 -0.85 15.92
CA LYS A 58 -14.32 0.24 16.31
C LYS A 58 -13.06 -0.31 16.94
N GLY A 59 -11.91 0.05 16.39
CA GLY A 59 -10.60 -0.46 16.79
C GLY A 59 -10.22 -1.79 16.16
N SER A 60 -11.12 -2.46 15.44
CA SER A 60 -10.79 -3.65 14.64
C SER A 60 -9.85 -3.30 13.49
N VAL A 61 -9.16 -4.31 12.96
CA VAL A 61 -8.23 -4.17 11.83
C VAL A 61 -8.63 -5.05 10.65
N PHE A 62 -8.14 -4.68 9.47
CA PHE A 62 -8.07 -5.59 8.32
C PHE A 62 -6.85 -6.47 8.51
N HIS A 63 -7.07 -7.69 8.96
CA HIS A 63 -6.00 -8.61 9.37
C HIS A 63 -5.53 -9.51 8.23
N ARG A 64 -6.26 -9.54 7.11
CA ARG A 64 -5.91 -10.34 5.94
C ARG A 64 -6.33 -9.63 4.66
N VAL A 65 -5.38 -9.36 3.76
CA VAL A 65 -5.60 -8.62 2.52
C VAL A 65 -4.94 -9.38 1.37
N ILE A 66 -5.73 -9.77 0.38
CA ILE A 66 -5.21 -10.46 -0.80
C ILE A 66 -5.55 -9.61 -2.02
N LYS A 67 -4.50 -9.12 -2.67
CA LYS A 67 -4.61 -8.31 -3.88
C LYS A 67 -5.36 -9.06 -4.98
N ASP A 68 -6.22 -8.35 -5.72
CA ASP A 68 -7.06 -8.91 -6.77
C ASP A 68 -7.99 -10.03 -6.25
N PHE A 69 -8.31 -10.03 -4.95
CA PHE A 69 -9.25 -10.95 -4.33
C PHE A 69 -10.16 -10.26 -3.32
N MET A 70 -9.69 -9.99 -2.08
CA MET A 70 -10.54 -9.48 -1.00
C MET A 70 -9.78 -8.81 0.15
N LEU A 71 -10.51 -8.03 0.95
CA LEU A 71 -10.04 -7.36 2.17
C LEU A 71 -10.85 -7.87 3.37
N GLN A 72 -10.25 -8.69 4.24
CA GLN A 72 -10.93 -9.33 5.37
C GLN A 72 -10.64 -8.60 6.70
N PHE A 73 -11.70 -8.43 7.48
CA PHE A 73 -11.70 -7.72 8.75
C PHE A 73 -12.73 -8.34 9.71
N GLY A 74 -12.90 -7.73 10.89
CA GLY A 74 -13.99 -8.04 11.81
C GLY A 74 -13.66 -9.02 12.92
N ASP A 75 -12.40 -9.43 13.04
CA ASP A 75 -11.89 -10.06 14.26
C ASP A 75 -11.42 -8.98 15.25
N PHE A 76 -12.37 -8.41 16.00
CA PHE A 76 -12.09 -7.43 17.04
C PHE A 76 -11.59 -8.06 18.36
N THR A 77 -11.45 -9.39 18.43
CA THR A 77 -11.01 -10.08 19.65
C THR A 77 -9.54 -10.48 19.60
N ASN A 78 -9.06 -11.06 18.50
CA ASN A 78 -7.70 -11.57 18.33
C ASN A 78 -6.92 -10.83 17.23
N PHE A 79 -7.60 -10.06 16.37
CA PHE A 79 -7.00 -9.28 15.28
C PHE A 79 -6.19 -10.10 14.27
N ASN A 80 -6.48 -11.40 14.15
CA ASN A 80 -5.70 -12.33 13.32
C ASN A 80 -6.56 -13.38 12.58
N GLY A 81 -7.89 -13.27 12.66
CA GLY A 81 -8.83 -14.16 11.99
C GLY A 81 -9.23 -15.40 12.80
N THR A 82 -8.70 -15.58 14.01
CA THR A 82 -9.04 -16.73 14.87
C THR A 82 -10.19 -16.45 15.85
N GLY A 83 -10.68 -15.22 15.88
CA GLY A 83 -11.74 -14.80 16.81
C GLY A 83 -12.93 -14.12 16.12
N GLY A 84 -13.62 -13.28 16.88
CA GLY A 84 -14.85 -12.63 16.48
C GLY A 84 -16.09 -13.36 17.01
N GLU A 85 -17.18 -12.61 17.16
CA GLU A 85 -18.45 -13.11 17.71
C GLU A 85 -19.61 -12.29 17.12
N SER A 86 -20.73 -12.93 16.80
CA SER A 86 -21.92 -12.21 16.33
C SER A 86 -22.72 -11.59 17.49
N ILE A 87 -23.62 -10.67 17.19
CA ILE A 87 -24.56 -10.15 18.21
C ILE A 87 -25.51 -11.22 18.77
N TYR A 88 -25.61 -12.37 18.08
CA TYR A 88 -26.47 -13.49 18.47
C TYR A 88 -25.73 -14.56 19.29
N GLY A 89 -24.43 -14.41 19.51
CA GLY A 89 -23.52 -15.40 20.11
C GLY A 89 -22.35 -15.74 19.17
N GLU A 90 -21.58 -16.76 19.50
CA GLU A 90 -20.33 -17.10 18.79
C GLU A 90 -20.52 -17.20 17.27
N LYS A 91 -21.58 -17.90 16.83
CA LYS A 91 -21.88 -18.16 15.41
C LYS A 91 -23.38 -18.06 15.11
N PHE A 92 -23.71 -17.81 13.85
CA PHE A 92 -25.07 -17.92 13.30
C PHE A 92 -25.08 -18.53 11.88
N GLU A 93 -26.26 -19.05 11.50
CA GLU A 93 -26.53 -19.75 10.24
C GLU A 93 -26.30 -18.89 8.99
N ASP A 94 -26.04 -19.53 7.86
CA ASP A 94 -26.07 -18.90 6.54
C ASP A 94 -27.52 -18.55 6.18
N GLU A 95 -27.81 -17.27 5.96
CA GLU A 95 -29.19 -16.82 5.78
C GLU A 95 -29.77 -17.19 4.42
N ASN A 96 -29.04 -16.89 3.33
CA ASN A 96 -29.24 -17.44 1.99
C ASN A 96 -28.05 -17.08 1.06
N PHE A 97 -28.03 -17.64 -0.15
CA PHE A 97 -27.01 -17.39 -1.18
C PHE A 97 -27.61 -16.88 -2.50
N ALA A 98 -28.66 -16.06 -2.39
CA ALA A 98 -29.38 -15.52 -3.56
C ALA A 98 -28.49 -14.58 -4.39
N LEU A 99 -27.69 -13.75 -3.71
CA LEU A 99 -26.75 -12.82 -4.33
C LEU A 99 -25.42 -13.52 -4.67
N LYS A 100 -24.77 -13.07 -5.75
CA LYS A 100 -23.51 -13.63 -6.27
C LYS A 100 -22.37 -12.65 -6.08
N HIS A 101 -21.14 -13.16 -6.04
CA HIS A 101 -19.94 -12.36 -5.97
C HIS A 101 -19.49 -11.93 -7.39
N ASP A 102 -20.35 -11.20 -8.10
CA ASP A 102 -20.22 -10.91 -9.53
C ASP A 102 -19.47 -9.61 -9.86
N LYS A 103 -19.16 -8.79 -8.85
CA LYS A 103 -18.48 -7.51 -8.98
C LYS A 103 -17.56 -7.21 -7.79
N PRO A 104 -16.57 -6.30 -7.95
CA PRO A 104 -15.81 -5.79 -6.82
C PRO A 104 -16.72 -4.99 -5.86
N PHE A 105 -16.21 -4.78 -4.65
CA PHE A 105 -16.81 -3.95 -3.61
C PHE A 105 -18.09 -4.51 -2.98
N LEU A 106 -18.33 -5.81 -3.12
CA LEU A 106 -19.37 -6.51 -2.37
C LEU A 106 -18.86 -6.83 -0.95
N LEU A 107 -19.76 -6.72 0.01
CA LEU A 107 -19.53 -7.06 1.41
C LEU A 107 -20.15 -8.44 1.70
N SER A 108 -19.35 -9.36 2.22
CA SER A 108 -19.72 -10.77 2.38
C SER A 108 -19.15 -11.38 3.66
N MET A 109 -19.85 -12.36 4.25
CA MET A 109 -19.44 -12.97 5.52
C MET A 109 -18.25 -13.91 5.34
N ALA A 110 -17.23 -13.78 6.19
CA ALA A 110 -16.24 -14.83 6.35
C ALA A 110 -16.77 -15.91 7.29
N ASN A 111 -16.45 -17.17 7.00
CA ASN A 111 -16.86 -18.33 7.80
C ASN A 111 -15.80 -19.44 7.74
N ALA A 112 -15.94 -20.44 8.61
CA ALA A 112 -15.12 -21.64 8.68
C ALA A 112 -15.88 -22.89 8.23
N GLY A 113 -16.75 -22.73 7.22
CA GLY A 113 -17.69 -23.75 6.76
C GLY A 113 -19.16 -23.34 6.98
N PRO A 114 -20.12 -24.18 6.55
CA PRO A 114 -21.54 -23.86 6.61
C PRO A 114 -21.99 -23.43 8.01
N ASN A 115 -22.79 -22.38 8.09
CA ASN A 115 -23.44 -21.91 9.31
C ASN A 115 -22.48 -21.49 10.44
N THR A 116 -21.31 -20.95 10.07
CA THR A 116 -20.31 -20.48 11.03
C THR A 116 -20.03 -18.98 10.92
N ASN A 117 -21.04 -18.20 10.56
CA ASN A 117 -20.93 -16.74 10.47
C ASN A 117 -20.75 -16.14 11.86
N GLY A 118 -19.74 -15.29 12.05
CA GLY A 118 -19.49 -14.56 13.30
C GLY A 118 -19.57 -13.05 13.09
N SER A 119 -18.48 -12.35 13.39
CA SER A 119 -18.31 -10.92 13.06
C SER A 119 -17.42 -10.67 11.86
N GLN A 120 -16.64 -11.67 11.42
CA GLN A 120 -15.69 -11.48 10.33
C GLN A 120 -16.41 -11.34 8.98
N ALA A 121 -15.95 -10.39 8.18
CA ALA A 121 -16.47 -10.11 6.86
C ALA A 121 -15.32 -9.71 5.93
N PHE A 122 -15.59 -9.73 4.63
CA PHE A 122 -14.63 -9.27 3.62
C PHE A 122 -15.30 -8.40 2.56
N ILE A 123 -14.48 -7.52 1.97
CA ILE A 123 -14.85 -6.69 0.82
C ILE A 123 -14.18 -7.29 -0.42
N THR A 124 -14.95 -7.64 -1.46
CA THR A 124 -14.36 -8.15 -2.71
C THR A 124 -13.60 -7.04 -3.44
N CYS A 125 -12.50 -7.38 -4.11
CA CYS A 125 -11.74 -6.45 -4.95
C CYS A 125 -11.89 -6.74 -6.47
N THR A 126 -12.46 -7.89 -6.79
CA THR A 126 -12.76 -8.41 -8.14
C THR A 126 -14.00 -9.32 -8.05
N PRO A 127 -14.63 -9.78 -9.15
CA PRO A 127 -15.62 -10.86 -9.09
C PRO A 127 -15.01 -12.17 -8.54
N THR A 128 -15.67 -12.81 -7.57
CA THR A 128 -15.19 -14.02 -6.89
C THR A 128 -16.23 -15.16 -6.90
N PRO A 129 -16.66 -15.66 -8.09
CA PRO A 129 -17.75 -16.63 -8.20
C PRO A 129 -17.48 -17.97 -7.51
N HIS A 130 -16.21 -18.30 -7.23
CA HIS A 130 -15.83 -19.50 -6.47
C HIS A 130 -16.28 -19.48 -5.00
N LEU A 131 -16.71 -18.31 -4.49
CA LEU A 131 -17.30 -18.09 -3.17
C LEU A 131 -18.83 -18.21 -3.16
N ASP A 132 -19.47 -18.30 -4.33
CA ASP A 132 -20.92 -18.40 -4.43
C ASP A 132 -21.43 -19.69 -3.78
N GLY A 133 -22.53 -19.57 -3.03
CA GLY A 133 -23.10 -20.69 -2.27
C GLY A 133 -22.31 -21.08 -1.02
N LYS A 134 -21.26 -20.33 -0.68
CA LYS A 134 -20.40 -20.58 0.49
C LYS A 134 -20.35 -19.40 1.47
N HIS A 135 -20.44 -18.17 0.96
CA HIS A 135 -20.39 -16.95 1.76
C HIS A 135 -21.62 -16.08 1.47
N VAL A 136 -22.25 -15.57 2.52
CA VAL A 136 -23.45 -14.74 2.43
C VAL A 136 -23.04 -13.32 2.01
N VAL A 137 -23.41 -12.90 0.80
CA VAL A 137 -23.30 -11.51 0.36
C VAL A 137 -24.40 -10.69 1.02
N PHE A 138 -24.04 -9.62 1.72
CA PHE A 138 -24.99 -8.85 2.55
C PHE A 138 -24.89 -7.34 2.42
N GLY A 139 -24.01 -6.83 1.56
CA GLY A 139 -23.97 -5.40 1.25
C GLY A 139 -22.99 -5.05 0.14
N GLU A 140 -22.78 -3.75 -0.04
CA GLU A 140 -21.78 -3.22 -0.96
C GLU A 140 -21.18 -1.91 -0.45
N LEU A 141 -19.92 -1.66 -0.80
CA LEU A 141 -19.23 -0.40 -0.56
C LEU A 141 -19.65 0.62 -1.63
N ILE A 142 -20.39 1.64 -1.19
CA ILE A 142 -20.96 2.71 -2.04
C ILE A 142 -20.15 4.00 -2.04
N GLN A 143 -19.25 4.18 -1.07
CA GLN A 143 -18.29 5.29 -1.00
C GLN A 143 -16.98 4.82 -0.36
N GLY A 144 -15.87 5.38 -0.80
CA GLY A 144 -14.53 5.07 -0.29
C GLY A 144 -13.87 3.93 -1.06
N LYS A 145 -14.25 3.71 -2.33
CA LYS A 145 -13.66 2.68 -3.19
C LYS A 145 -12.16 2.88 -3.37
N ARG A 146 -11.70 4.15 -3.46
CA ARG A 146 -10.26 4.47 -3.44
C ARG A 146 -9.55 3.96 -2.18
N ILE A 147 -10.21 3.99 -1.02
CA ILE A 147 -9.64 3.51 0.25
C ILE A 147 -9.50 1.99 0.21
N ALA A 148 -10.53 1.28 -0.29
CA ALA A 148 -10.43 -0.17 -0.51
C ALA A 148 -9.24 -0.51 -1.43
N ARG A 149 -9.02 0.23 -2.52
CA ARG A 149 -7.86 0.04 -3.42
C ARG A 149 -6.52 0.36 -2.75
N LEU A 150 -6.46 1.35 -1.86
CA LEU A 150 -5.26 1.63 -1.06
C LEU A 150 -4.93 0.52 -0.06
N ILE A 151 -5.95 -0.12 0.51
CA ILE A 151 -5.81 -1.28 1.39
C ILE A 151 -5.34 -2.48 0.56
N GLU A 152 -6.02 -2.79 -0.55
CA GLU A 152 -5.72 -3.90 -1.45
C GLU A 152 -4.27 -3.95 -1.92
N ASN A 153 -3.66 -2.79 -2.17
CA ASN A 153 -2.31 -2.70 -2.70
C ASN A 153 -1.25 -2.43 -1.61
N GLN A 154 -1.58 -2.65 -0.32
CA GLN A 154 -0.55 -2.71 0.72
C GLN A 154 0.37 -3.91 0.49
N GLN A 155 1.64 -3.77 0.89
CA GLN A 155 2.48 -4.94 1.05
C GLN A 155 1.97 -5.76 2.23
N THR A 156 1.94 -7.08 2.06
CA THR A 156 1.57 -8.04 3.10
C THR A 156 2.74 -8.94 3.46
N ASP A 157 2.67 -9.54 4.64
CA ASP A 157 3.56 -10.64 5.02
C ASP A 157 3.11 -11.96 4.39
N VAL A 158 3.73 -13.06 4.84
CA VAL A 158 3.47 -14.41 4.34
C VAL A 158 2.07 -14.96 4.71
N ASP A 159 1.40 -14.34 5.68
CA ASP A 159 0.06 -14.71 6.15
C ASP A 159 -1.02 -13.76 5.59
N ASP A 160 -0.68 -13.01 4.53
CA ASP A 160 -1.52 -11.98 3.91
C ASP A 160 -1.85 -10.80 4.84
N LYS A 161 -1.13 -10.62 5.96
CA LYS A 161 -1.38 -9.50 6.88
C LYS A 161 -0.71 -8.22 6.37
N PRO A 162 -1.42 -7.08 6.30
CA PRO A 162 -0.82 -5.81 5.90
C PRO A 162 0.37 -5.40 6.78
N MET A 163 1.49 -5.04 6.14
CA MET A 163 2.71 -4.57 6.84
C MET A 163 2.49 -3.27 7.61
N ARG A 164 1.57 -2.42 7.13
CA ARG A 164 1.07 -1.25 7.84
C ARG A 164 -0.34 -1.56 8.33
N GLU A 165 -0.57 -1.40 9.63
CA GLU A 165 -1.89 -1.63 10.23
C GLU A 165 -2.96 -0.82 9.50
N VAL A 166 -4.03 -1.50 9.10
CA VAL A 166 -5.23 -0.89 8.52
C VAL A 166 -6.33 -1.00 9.54
N LYS A 167 -6.66 0.12 10.18
CA LYS A 167 -7.53 0.17 11.35
C LYS A 167 -8.86 0.85 11.02
N ILE A 168 -9.93 0.32 11.61
CA ILE A 168 -11.24 0.97 11.68
C ILE A 168 -11.20 1.88 12.91
N ASP A 169 -10.90 3.16 12.73
CA ASP A 169 -10.79 4.12 13.83
C ASP A 169 -12.14 4.44 14.46
N ASP A 170 -13.18 4.51 13.63
CA ASP A 170 -14.56 4.72 14.04
C ASP A 170 -15.52 4.02 13.08
N CYS A 171 -16.70 3.68 13.56
CA CYS A 171 -17.75 3.06 12.76
C CYS A 171 -19.13 3.44 13.31
N GLY A 172 -20.16 3.32 12.47
CA GLY A 172 -21.51 3.62 12.92
C GLY A 172 -22.57 3.52 11.84
N LEU A 173 -23.81 3.83 12.25
CA LEU A 173 -24.98 3.94 11.39
C LEU A 173 -25.07 5.36 10.80
N LEU A 174 -25.39 5.46 9.51
CA LEU A 174 -25.73 6.72 8.86
C LEU A 174 -27.25 6.93 8.84
N PRO A 175 -27.71 8.20 8.79
CA PRO A 175 -29.13 8.50 8.61
C PRO A 175 -29.73 7.86 7.36
N ASN A 176 -31.01 7.46 7.42
CA ASN A 176 -31.70 6.84 6.28
C ASN A 176 -31.76 7.74 5.03
N ASN A 177 -31.68 9.05 5.20
CA ASN A 177 -31.65 10.04 4.12
C ASN A 177 -30.21 10.39 3.67
N TYR A 178 -29.20 9.64 4.10
CA TYR A 178 -27.84 9.84 3.65
C TYR A 178 -27.74 9.58 2.14
N VAL A 179 -27.20 10.57 1.43
CA VAL A 179 -26.90 10.50 0.01
C VAL A 179 -25.38 10.57 -0.13
N VAL A 180 -24.82 9.64 -0.89
CA VAL A 180 -23.39 9.66 -1.24
C VAL A 180 -23.10 10.99 -1.96
N PRO A 181 -22.18 11.83 -1.44
CA PRO A 181 -21.81 13.07 -2.11
C PRO A 181 -21.36 12.82 -3.56
N ALA A 182 -21.72 13.72 -4.47
CA ALA A 182 -21.36 13.57 -5.89
C ALA A 182 -19.84 13.56 -6.13
N ASP A 183 -19.07 14.09 -5.19
CA ASP A 183 -17.61 14.12 -5.20
C ASP A 183 -16.97 13.10 -4.24
N ALA A 184 -17.74 12.16 -3.68
CA ALA A 184 -17.26 11.22 -2.67
C ALA A 184 -16.11 10.32 -3.14
N GLU A 185 -16.07 10.00 -4.44
CA GLU A 185 -14.99 9.23 -5.08
C GLU A 185 -13.96 10.11 -5.78
N LYS A 186 -14.10 11.45 -5.75
CA LYS A 186 -13.05 12.31 -6.29
C LYS A 186 -11.78 12.13 -5.47
N THR A 187 -10.67 11.95 -6.17
CA THR A 187 -9.37 11.95 -5.55
C THR A 187 -9.14 13.28 -4.83
N PRO A 188 -8.81 13.26 -3.52
CA PRO A 188 -8.46 14.46 -2.79
C PRO A 188 -7.25 15.14 -3.42
N THR A 189 -7.26 16.46 -3.44
CA THR A 189 -6.04 17.24 -3.75
C THR A 189 -5.27 17.42 -2.46
N ASP A 190 -4.01 17.00 -2.42
CA ASP A 190 -3.16 17.25 -1.25
C ASP A 190 -2.70 18.71 -1.17
N GLU A 191 -2.04 19.06 -0.06
CA GLU A 191 -1.53 20.42 0.19
C GLU A 191 -0.48 20.90 -0.85
N PHE A 192 0.01 20.00 -1.70
CA PHE A 192 0.99 20.28 -2.74
C PHE A 192 0.38 20.28 -4.16
N GLY A 193 -0.94 20.14 -4.28
CA GLY A 193 -1.66 20.18 -5.56
C GLY A 193 -1.67 18.86 -6.33
N ASP A 194 -1.24 17.74 -5.73
CA ASP A 194 -1.39 16.42 -6.32
C ASP A 194 -2.81 15.92 -6.09
N ASN A 195 -3.52 15.70 -7.20
CA ASN A 195 -4.90 15.26 -7.22
C ASN A 195 -5.08 13.93 -7.97
N TYR A 196 -4.01 13.16 -8.18
CA TYR A 196 -4.07 11.85 -8.84
C TYR A 196 -4.20 10.69 -7.85
N GLU A 197 -4.81 9.58 -8.25
CA GLU A 197 -4.86 8.36 -7.43
C GLU A 197 -3.46 7.78 -7.23
N GLU A 198 -3.29 6.97 -6.17
CA GLU A 198 -2.01 6.30 -5.89
C GLU A 198 -1.59 5.32 -7.00
N PHE A 199 -2.57 4.75 -7.70
CA PHE A 199 -2.38 3.83 -8.82
C PHE A 199 -3.10 4.37 -10.05
N ILE A 200 -2.38 4.59 -11.14
CA ILE A 200 -2.91 5.18 -12.37
C ILE A 200 -4.02 4.33 -12.97
N LYS A 201 -4.01 3.01 -12.76
CA LYS A 201 -5.08 2.12 -13.21
C LYS A 201 -6.46 2.50 -12.67
N TYR A 202 -6.54 3.14 -11.51
CA TYR A 202 -7.78 3.58 -10.86
C TYR A 202 -8.07 5.08 -11.04
N ASP A 203 -7.20 5.85 -11.70
CA ASP A 203 -7.47 7.27 -11.90
C ASP A 203 -8.33 7.51 -13.16
N GLU A 204 -9.60 7.85 -12.97
CA GLU A 204 -10.54 8.13 -14.05
C GLU A 204 -10.19 9.38 -14.87
N LYS A 205 -9.36 10.28 -14.33
CA LYS A 205 -8.92 11.49 -15.03
C LYS A 205 -7.85 11.19 -16.08
N VAL A 206 -7.24 10.00 -16.04
CA VAL A 206 -6.11 9.64 -16.89
C VAL A 206 -6.53 8.57 -17.90
N ASP A 207 -6.61 8.97 -19.17
CA ASP A 207 -6.76 8.03 -20.27
C ASP A 207 -5.45 7.29 -20.51
N LYS A 208 -5.38 6.05 -20.03
CA LYS A 208 -4.20 5.17 -20.13
C LYS A 208 -3.89 4.73 -21.56
N THR A 209 -4.81 4.91 -22.51
CA THR A 209 -4.56 4.63 -23.93
C THR A 209 -3.97 5.83 -24.64
N ASN A 210 -3.98 7.00 -23.99
CA ASN A 210 -3.48 8.26 -24.52
C ASN A 210 -2.15 8.63 -23.84
N TYR A 211 -1.08 8.63 -24.64
CA TYR A 211 0.26 9.01 -24.18
C TYR A 211 0.30 10.38 -23.49
N GLU A 212 -0.33 11.40 -24.08
CA GLU A 212 -0.30 12.77 -23.55
C GLU A 212 -1.00 12.86 -22.20
N SER A 213 -2.11 12.13 -22.04
CA SER A 213 -2.84 12.07 -20.77
C SER A 213 -1.96 11.49 -19.66
N VAL A 214 -1.23 10.41 -19.94
CA VAL A 214 -0.38 9.73 -18.95
C VAL A 214 0.86 10.56 -18.63
N ILE A 215 1.53 11.10 -19.64
CA ILE A 215 2.72 11.94 -19.48
C ILE A 215 2.41 13.22 -18.71
N THR A 216 1.25 13.84 -18.97
CA THR A 216 0.82 15.01 -18.22
C THR A 216 0.71 14.71 -16.73
N ALA A 217 0.09 13.58 -16.36
CA ALA A 217 -0.03 13.15 -14.97
C ALA A 217 1.34 12.86 -14.34
N LEU A 218 2.19 12.08 -15.02
CA LEU A 218 3.54 11.76 -14.58
C LEU A 218 4.38 13.01 -14.32
N ASN A 219 4.39 13.95 -15.28
CA ASN A 219 5.17 15.18 -15.18
C ASN A 219 4.67 16.08 -14.06
N LYS A 220 3.35 16.18 -13.86
CA LYS A 220 2.76 16.97 -12.76
C LYS A 220 3.17 16.40 -11.40
N VAL A 221 3.02 15.09 -11.18
CA VAL A 221 3.44 14.45 -9.91
C VAL A 221 4.95 14.57 -9.69
N LYS A 222 5.75 14.34 -10.74
CA LYS A 222 7.22 14.46 -10.68
C LYS A 222 7.68 15.89 -10.39
N ALA A 223 7.01 16.88 -10.96
CA ALA A 223 7.29 18.30 -10.71
C ALA A 223 7.06 18.67 -9.25
N ILE A 224 5.96 18.19 -8.66
CA ILE A 224 5.68 18.36 -7.22
C ILE A 224 6.80 17.71 -6.40
N GLY A 225 7.18 16.47 -6.70
CA GLY A 225 8.30 15.79 -6.03
C GLY A 225 9.61 16.58 -6.11
N THR A 226 9.88 17.16 -7.27
CA THR A 226 11.07 18.00 -7.52
C THR A 226 11.04 19.30 -6.71
N GLU A 227 9.88 19.95 -6.65
CA GLU A 227 9.70 21.16 -5.84
C GLU A 227 9.88 20.87 -4.35
N GLN A 228 9.28 19.79 -3.85
CA GLN A 228 9.40 19.40 -2.45
C GLN A 228 10.83 18.99 -2.09
N TYR A 229 11.56 18.35 -3.02
CA TYR A 229 12.97 18.06 -2.82
C TYR A 229 13.80 19.34 -2.65
N LYS A 230 13.55 20.37 -3.48
CA LYS A 230 14.24 21.68 -3.38
C LYS A 230 13.94 22.38 -2.06
N LYS A 231 12.74 22.19 -1.50
CA LYS A 231 12.32 22.70 -0.18
C LYS A 231 12.79 21.83 0.99
N ALA A 232 13.61 20.80 0.74
CA ALA A 232 14.06 19.81 1.73
C ALA A 232 12.92 18.99 2.40
N ASN A 233 11.73 18.98 1.82
CA ASN A 233 10.60 18.15 2.23
C ASN A 233 10.76 16.72 1.68
N TYR A 234 11.84 16.04 2.09
CA TYR A 234 12.29 14.80 1.45
C TYR A 234 11.30 13.64 1.56
N LYS A 235 10.54 13.53 2.66
CA LYS A 235 9.50 12.49 2.79
C LYS A 235 8.40 12.64 1.75
N VAL A 236 7.93 13.87 1.53
CA VAL A 236 6.92 14.16 0.51
C VAL A 236 7.49 13.94 -0.88
N ALA A 237 8.70 14.45 -1.14
CA ALA A 237 9.38 14.27 -2.41
C ALA A 237 9.52 12.77 -2.78
N LEU A 238 9.94 11.95 -1.81
CA LEU A 238 10.07 10.50 -1.99
C LEU A 238 8.72 9.88 -2.36
N SER A 239 7.66 10.16 -1.59
CA SER A 239 6.31 9.67 -1.87
C SER A 239 5.83 10.02 -3.28
N LYS A 240 6.13 11.24 -3.78
CA LYS A 240 5.77 11.63 -5.15
C LYS A 240 6.56 10.89 -6.21
N TYR A 241 7.86 10.68 -6.00
CA TYR A 241 8.66 9.91 -6.95
C TYR A 241 8.26 8.44 -6.97
N GLU A 242 7.97 7.83 -5.83
CA GLU A 242 7.44 6.45 -5.74
C GLU A 242 6.10 6.31 -6.46
N LYS A 243 5.23 7.31 -6.33
CA LYS A 243 3.97 7.37 -7.08
C LYS A 243 4.21 7.44 -8.60
N CYS A 244 5.14 8.28 -9.06
CA CYS A 244 5.53 8.31 -10.47
C CYS A 244 6.06 6.96 -10.95
N ASP A 245 6.86 6.29 -10.13
CA ASP A 245 7.41 4.97 -10.47
C ASP A 245 6.32 3.90 -10.59
N LYS A 246 5.33 3.90 -9.68
CA LYS A 246 4.12 3.06 -9.81
C LYS A 246 3.38 3.33 -11.12
N PHE A 247 3.20 4.60 -11.50
CA PHE A 247 2.55 4.96 -12.75
C PHE A 247 3.34 4.42 -13.96
N LEU A 248 4.67 4.54 -13.97
CA LEU A 248 5.53 4.02 -15.04
C LEU A 248 5.52 2.49 -15.15
N LYS A 249 5.37 1.80 -14.01
CA LYS A 249 5.26 0.33 -13.93
C LYS A 249 3.91 -0.19 -14.41
N GLU A 250 2.83 0.55 -14.16
CA GLU A 250 1.49 0.21 -14.66
C GLU A 250 1.26 0.63 -16.12
N TYR A 251 2.04 1.58 -16.63
CA TYR A 251 1.91 2.06 -18.00
C TYR A 251 2.77 1.25 -18.99
N ALA A 252 2.11 0.35 -19.73
CA ALA A 252 2.70 -0.49 -20.78
C ALA A 252 1.99 -0.28 -22.14
N PRO A 253 2.14 0.89 -22.78
CA PRO A 253 1.45 1.21 -24.03
C PRO A 253 2.00 0.41 -25.22
N GLN A 254 1.15 0.23 -26.23
CA GLN A 254 1.54 -0.30 -27.54
C GLN A 254 1.42 0.80 -28.59
N GLY A 255 2.25 0.74 -29.64
CA GLY A 255 2.13 1.68 -30.77
C GLY A 255 2.60 3.10 -30.49
N LEU A 256 3.47 3.31 -29.49
CA LEU A 256 4.13 4.59 -29.30
C LEU A 256 5.05 4.91 -30.48
N THR A 257 5.20 6.19 -30.79
CA THR A 257 6.30 6.67 -31.65
C THR A 257 7.65 6.46 -30.96
N GLU A 258 8.74 6.56 -31.73
CA GLU A 258 10.10 6.41 -31.20
C GLU A 258 10.40 7.47 -30.14
N GLU A 259 10.05 8.75 -30.40
CA GLU A 259 10.22 9.87 -29.46
C GLU A 259 9.45 9.66 -28.14
N GLN A 260 8.19 9.19 -28.24
CA GLN A 260 7.37 8.89 -27.08
C GLN A 260 7.95 7.74 -26.26
N SER A 261 8.46 6.71 -26.93
CA SER A 261 9.11 5.56 -26.29
C SER A 261 10.37 5.99 -25.55
N THR A 262 11.24 6.79 -26.21
CA THR A 262 12.44 7.37 -25.58
C THR A 262 12.09 8.17 -24.34
N THR A 263 11.06 9.03 -24.40
CA THR A 263 10.64 9.82 -23.24
C THR A 263 10.25 8.95 -22.05
N ILE A 264 9.49 7.86 -22.26
CA ILE A 264 9.12 6.93 -21.18
C ILE A 264 10.34 6.21 -20.62
N GLU A 265 11.24 5.78 -21.49
CA GLU A 265 12.48 5.11 -21.08
C GLU A 265 13.41 6.02 -20.28
N GLU A 266 13.48 7.31 -20.61
CA GLU A 266 14.21 8.32 -19.82
C GLU A 266 13.55 8.57 -18.46
N LEU A 267 12.22 8.55 -18.39
CA LEU A 267 11.49 8.62 -17.12
C LEU A 267 11.76 7.39 -16.23
N ARG A 268 11.82 6.19 -16.81
CA ARG A 268 12.18 4.94 -16.11
C ARG A 268 13.60 4.91 -15.56
N VAL A 269 14.47 5.79 -16.05
CA VAL A 269 15.81 6.01 -15.46
C VAL A 269 15.79 7.15 -14.45
N SER A 270 15.24 8.30 -14.83
CA SER A 270 15.31 9.53 -14.02
C SER A 270 14.48 9.45 -12.73
N VAL A 271 13.34 8.77 -12.74
CA VAL A 271 12.47 8.64 -11.55
C VAL A 271 13.12 7.74 -10.48
N PRO A 272 13.55 6.49 -10.77
CA PRO A 272 14.25 5.68 -9.76
C PRO A 272 15.56 6.31 -9.27
N LEU A 273 16.28 7.04 -10.13
CA LEU A 273 17.41 7.85 -9.68
C LEU A 273 16.99 8.88 -8.61
N ASN A 274 15.89 9.61 -8.83
CA ASN A 274 15.37 10.57 -7.86
C ASN A 274 14.90 9.89 -6.57
N ILE A 275 14.27 8.71 -6.65
CA ILE A 275 13.92 7.87 -5.50
C ILE A 275 15.19 7.54 -4.71
N ALA A 276 16.21 6.97 -5.35
CA ALA A 276 17.44 6.56 -4.68
C ALA A 276 18.13 7.73 -3.96
N LEU A 277 18.20 8.90 -4.60
CA LEU A 277 18.75 10.10 -3.99
C LEU A 277 17.94 10.58 -2.78
N THR A 278 16.62 10.56 -2.88
CA THR A 278 15.73 11.11 -1.86
C THR A 278 15.60 10.16 -0.67
N ALA A 279 15.52 8.86 -0.92
CA ALA A 279 15.50 7.81 0.09
C ALA A 279 16.75 7.86 0.99
N LEU A 280 17.93 8.12 0.42
CA LEU A 280 19.15 8.36 1.20
C LEU A 280 19.02 9.56 2.16
N LYS A 281 18.30 10.63 1.77
CA LYS A 281 18.09 11.81 2.63
C LYS A 281 17.21 11.50 3.84
N VAL A 282 16.29 10.55 3.72
CA VAL A 282 15.40 10.11 4.81
C VAL A 282 15.88 8.82 5.48
N LYS A 283 17.06 8.31 5.10
CA LYS A 283 17.67 7.06 5.61
C LYS A 283 16.85 5.79 5.33
N GLU A 284 16.05 5.79 4.28
CA GLU A 284 15.37 4.59 3.77
C GLU A 284 16.30 3.83 2.83
N PHE A 285 17.33 3.19 3.40
CA PHE A 285 18.39 2.56 2.63
C PHE A 285 17.90 1.40 1.75
N GLY A 286 16.92 0.63 2.21
CA GLY A 286 16.30 -0.43 1.40
C GLY A 286 15.64 0.11 0.13
N THR A 287 14.84 1.18 0.26
CA THR A 287 14.22 1.89 -0.88
C THR A 287 15.28 2.43 -1.84
N ALA A 288 16.35 3.02 -1.31
CA ALA A 288 17.46 3.53 -2.13
C ALA A 288 18.19 2.41 -2.90
N MET A 289 18.38 1.26 -2.25
CA MET A 289 19.05 0.11 -2.84
C MET A 289 18.23 -0.49 -4.00
N VAL A 290 16.93 -0.68 -3.79
CA VAL A 290 16.02 -1.21 -4.82
C VAL A 290 15.99 -0.27 -6.02
N ALA A 291 15.72 1.01 -5.80
CA ALA A 291 15.63 2.00 -6.88
C ALA A 291 16.95 2.14 -7.66
N GLY A 292 18.10 2.10 -6.97
CA GLY A 292 19.42 2.08 -7.63
C GLY A 292 19.63 0.84 -8.50
N SER A 293 19.18 -0.33 -8.04
CA SER A 293 19.27 -1.57 -8.81
C SER A 293 18.38 -1.54 -10.05
N GLU A 294 17.16 -1.02 -9.94
CA GLU A 294 16.22 -0.90 -11.06
C GLU A 294 16.81 -0.11 -12.23
N VAL A 295 17.55 0.99 -11.95
CA VAL A 295 18.22 1.79 -12.99
C VAL A 295 19.23 0.95 -13.78
N LEU A 296 19.96 0.05 -13.12
CA LEU A 296 21.00 -0.76 -13.78
C LEU A 296 20.43 -1.78 -14.78
N TYR A 297 19.16 -2.15 -14.61
CA TYR A 297 18.43 -3.03 -15.53
C TYR A 297 17.73 -2.26 -16.67
N GLN A 298 17.70 -0.92 -16.63
CA GLN A 298 17.12 -0.13 -17.72
C GLN A 298 18.07 -0.07 -18.91
N LYS A 299 17.56 -0.43 -20.10
CA LYS A 299 18.35 -0.40 -21.35
C LYS A 299 18.78 1.02 -21.73
N SER A 300 17.94 2.01 -21.44
CA SER A 300 18.18 3.43 -21.69
C SER A 300 19.16 4.08 -20.71
N ALA A 301 19.64 3.35 -19.68
CA ALA A 301 20.60 3.90 -18.72
C ALA A 301 21.99 4.05 -19.35
N ASP A 302 22.39 5.29 -19.59
CA ASP A 302 23.75 5.65 -20.00
C ASP A 302 24.78 5.42 -18.86
N GLU A 303 26.07 5.52 -19.18
CA GLU A 303 27.15 5.30 -18.21
C GLU A 303 27.06 6.27 -17.02
N LYS A 304 26.59 7.50 -17.25
CA LYS A 304 26.42 8.53 -16.22
C LYS A 304 25.28 8.17 -15.26
N ALA A 305 24.17 7.64 -15.76
CA ALA A 305 23.05 7.16 -14.97
C ALA A 305 23.46 5.92 -14.17
N LYS A 306 24.17 4.97 -14.78
CA LYS A 306 24.71 3.78 -14.12
C LYS A 306 25.66 4.16 -12.98
N ALA A 307 26.59 5.08 -13.22
CA ALA A 307 27.49 5.59 -12.19
C ALA A 307 26.73 6.22 -11.02
N LYS A 308 25.72 7.05 -11.28
CA LYS A 308 24.87 7.65 -10.24
C LYS A 308 24.09 6.60 -9.44
N ALA A 309 23.55 5.60 -10.13
CA ALA A 309 22.78 4.52 -9.50
C ALA A 309 23.67 3.68 -8.57
N LEU A 310 24.83 3.24 -9.05
CA LEU A 310 25.82 2.50 -8.26
C LEU A 310 26.33 3.33 -7.08
N TYR A 311 26.66 4.60 -7.30
CA TYR A 311 27.08 5.48 -6.22
C TYR A 311 26.03 5.60 -5.11
N ARG A 312 24.75 5.81 -5.47
CA ARG A 312 23.65 5.91 -4.49
C ARG A 312 23.36 4.59 -3.81
N ARG A 313 23.40 3.47 -4.53
CA ARG A 313 23.21 2.13 -3.96
C ARG A 313 24.37 1.75 -3.02
N GLY A 314 25.61 2.08 -3.37
CA GLY A 314 26.76 1.93 -2.48
C GLY A 314 26.65 2.76 -1.20
N GLN A 315 26.10 3.97 -1.28
CA GLN A 315 25.78 4.77 -0.08
C GLN A 315 24.70 4.11 0.78
N ALA A 316 23.70 3.48 0.16
CA ALA A 316 22.68 2.72 0.88
C ALA A 316 23.27 1.51 1.59
N TYR A 317 24.10 0.71 0.91
CA TYR A 317 24.83 -0.40 1.51
C TYR A 317 25.71 0.04 2.68
N THR A 318 26.40 1.18 2.55
CA THR A 318 27.17 1.78 3.64
C THR A 318 26.27 2.11 4.85
N GLY A 319 25.08 2.66 4.60
CA GLY A 319 24.08 2.95 5.64
C GLY A 319 23.52 1.71 6.33
N MET A 320 23.50 0.58 5.64
CA MET A 320 23.12 -0.75 6.17
C MET A 320 24.31 -1.51 6.77
N ASN A 321 25.51 -0.90 6.81
CA ASN A 321 26.76 -1.51 7.25
C ASN A 321 27.22 -2.73 6.41
N ASP A 322 26.74 -2.82 5.16
CA ASP A 322 27.19 -3.80 4.18
C ASP A 322 28.33 -3.20 3.35
N LEU A 323 29.54 -3.24 3.91
CA LEU A 323 30.68 -2.52 3.34
C LEU A 323 31.25 -3.20 2.09
N ASP A 324 31.07 -4.52 1.95
CA ASP A 324 31.58 -5.29 0.80
C ASP A 324 30.78 -4.94 -0.46
N ASN A 325 29.45 -4.95 -0.37
CA ASN A 325 28.61 -4.53 -1.49
C ASN A 325 28.76 -3.03 -1.78
N ALA A 326 28.93 -2.20 -0.74
CA ALA A 326 29.24 -0.79 -0.93
C ALA A 326 30.55 -0.59 -1.71
N LEU A 327 31.60 -1.32 -1.36
CA LEU A 327 32.90 -1.26 -2.02
C LEU A 327 32.78 -1.63 -3.50
N ASN A 328 32.13 -2.76 -3.81
CA ASN A 328 31.91 -3.22 -5.18
C ASN A 328 31.17 -2.18 -6.02
N ASP A 329 30.11 -1.58 -5.47
CA ASP A 329 29.34 -0.54 -6.15
C ASP A 329 30.17 0.73 -6.42
N PHE A 330 31.00 1.17 -5.48
CA PHE A 330 31.86 2.34 -5.69
C PHE A 330 32.98 2.07 -6.71
N GLU A 331 33.54 0.87 -6.76
CA GLU A 331 34.51 0.48 -7.78
C GLU A 331 33.89 0.45 -9.18
N MET A 332 32.69 -0.11 -9.30
CA MET A 332 31.94 -0.12 -10.56
C MET A 332 31.48 1.30 -10.95
N ALA A 333 31.07 2.15 -9.99
CA ALA A 333 30.74 3.54 -10.29
C ALA A 333 31.97 4.31 -10.82
N LYS A 334 33.15 4.02 -10.27
CA LYS A 334 34.42 4.62 -10.71
C LYS A 334 34.82 4.16 -12.11
N SER A 335 34.52 2.93 -12.52
CA SER A 335 34.84 2.48 -13.88
C SER A 335 34.05 3.26 -14.95
N PHE A 336 32.83 3.70 -14.64
CA PHE A 336 32.03 4.58 -15.51
C PHE A 336 32.39 6.07 -15.42
N GLN A 337 32.87 6.54 -14.26
CA GLN A 337 33.19 7.95 -14.01
C GLN A 337 34.50 8.09 -13.20
N PRO A 338 35.68 7.83 -13.81
CA PRO A 338 36.95 7.69 -13.08
C PRO A 338 37.44 8.97 -12.39
N ASN A 339 37.00 10.14 -12.88
CA ASN A 339 37.43 11.45 -12.39
C ASN A 339 36.43 12.09 -11.42
N ASP A 340 35.32 11.42 -11.09
CA ASP A 340 34.36 11.94 -10.13
C ASP A 340 34.92 11.89 -8.70
N GLN A 341 35.18 13.07 -8.14
CA GLN A 341 35.79 13.22 -6.82
C GLN A 341 34.90 12.67 -5.69
N GLY A 342 33.58 12.70 -5.86
CA GLY A 342 32.63 12.16 -4.89
C GLY A 342 32.71 10.64 -4.81
N ILE A 343 32.78 9.97 -5.96
CA ILE A 343 32.96 8.52 -6.07
C ILE A 343 34.32 8.11 -5.49
N VAL A 344 35.40 8.78 -5.90
CA VAL A 344 36.76 8.46 -5.44
C VAL A 344 36.89 8.61 -3.93
N LYS A 345 36.36 9.70 -3.37
CA LYS A 345 36.35 9.90 -1.92
C LYS A 345 35.61 8.79 -1.20
N GLN A 346 34.39 8.49 -1.62
CA GLN A 346 33.55 7.49 -0.95
C GLN A 346 34.17 6.08 -1.02
N LEU A 347 34.79 5.72 -2.15
CA LEU A 347 35.55 4.49 -2.30
C LEU A 347 36.68 4.38 -1.28
N ASN A 348 37.48 5.44 -1.14
CA ASN A 348 38.61 5.46 -0.22
C ASN A 348 38.15 5.41 1.24
N ASP A 349 37.09 6.15 1.59
CA ASP A 349 36.50 6.16 2.93
C ASP A 349 35.98 4.75 3.30
N THR A 350 35.32 4.06 2.37
CA THR A 350 34.85 2.68 2.57
C THR A 350 36.03 1.70 2.78
N LYS A 351 37.09 1.79 1.95
CA LYS A 351 38.32 0.98 2.12
C LYS A 351 38.97 1.19 3.48
N ALA A 352 39.05 2.46 3.93
CA ALA A 352 39.60 2.78 5.25
C ALA A 352 38.75 2.18 6.38
N LYS A 353 37.42 2.25 6.28
CA LYS A 353 36.49 1.70 7.27
C LYS A 353 36.58 0.17 7.38
N ILE A 354 36.67 -0.54 6.25
CA ILE A 354 36.88 -2.00 6.23
C ILE A 354 38.19 -2.35 6.95
N LYS A 355 39.29 -1.67 6.59
CA LYS A 355 40.60 -1.88 7.23
C LYS A 355 40.57 -1.64 8.74
N GLU A 356 39.83 -0.62 9.19
CA GLU A 356 39.66 -0.34 10.62
C GLU A 356 38.92 -1.47 11.34
N LEU A 357 37.85 -2.00 10.74
CA LEU A 357 37.08 -3.12 11.29
C LEU A 357 37.91 -4.40 11.38
N ASP A 358 38.66 -4.74 10.33
CA ASP A 358 39.56 -5.90 10.33
C ASP A 358 40.60 -5.79 11.45
N ASN A 359 41.19 -4.61 11.64
CA ASN A 359 42.14 -4.36 12.70
C ASN A 359 41.51 -4.49 14.10
N LYS A 360 40.26 -4.05 14.28
CA LYS A 360 39.52 -4.22 15.53
C LYS A 360 39.21 -5.70 15.80
N GLN A 361 38.77 -6.44 14.79
CA GLN A 361 38.50 -7.87 14.91
C GLN A 361 39.77 -8.65 15.26
N LYS A 362 40.89 -8.39 14.58
CA LYS A 362 42.20 -9.00 14.88
C LYS A 362 42.62 -8.73 16.33
N LYS A 363 42.50 -7.49 16.81
CA LYS A 363 42.81 -7.13 18.21
C LYS A 363 41.87 -7.78 19.22
N SER A 364 40.60 -7.97 18.88
CA SER A 364 39.62 -8.63 19.75
C SER A 364 39.92 -10.12 19.86
N LEU A 365 40.18 -10.79 18.73
CA LEU A 365 40.55 -12.21 18.69
C LEU A 365 41.85 -12.45 19.45
N SER A 366 42.88 -11.62 19.26
CA SER A 366 44.14 -11.77 19.98
C SER A 366 43.97 -11.67 21.50
N LYS A 367 42.99 -10.92 22.00
CA LYS A 367 42.66 -10.81 23.43
C LYS A 367 41.84 -11.97 23.98
N MET A 368 41.10 -12.69 23.13
CA MET A 368 40.32 -13.86 23.55
C MET A 368 41.16 -15.13 23.66
N PHE A 369 42.27 -15.19 22.93
CA PHE A 369 43.20 -16.32 22.90
C PHE A 369 44.53 -16.05 23.64
N SER A 370 44.64 -14.91 24.32
CA SER A 370 45.71 -14.55 25.26
C SER A 370 45.16 -14.59 26.68
#